data_AF-R6EY47-F1
#
_entry.id   AF-R6EY47-F1
#
_cell.length_a   1.000
_cell.length_b   1.000
_cell.length_c   1.000
_cell.angle_alpha   90.00
_cell.angle_beta   90.00
_cell.angle_gamma   90.00
#
_symmetry.space_group_name_H-M   'P 1'
#
loop_
_entity.id
_entity.type
_entity.pdbx_description
1 polymer ?
#
loop_
_entity_poly.entity_id
_entity_poly.type
_entity_poly.pdbx_seq_one_letter_code
_entity_poly.pdbx_strand_id
1 'polypeptide(L)'
;MEKEIRQYNNAQLIPYFVEMINQGHTVTFKLKGFSMRPFLEDGRDKAILGKHTTVRCGDAVLAEISPKTYVLHRIVNIDGDKVTLRGDGNLGTEECTLADIRGIALAFYRKGSSTPDYTTGRKWRIYSAIWTRLLPIRRYLLYIYRKINRLER
;
A
#
# COMPACT_ATOMS: atom_id res chain seq x y z
N MET A 1 6.21 -14.37 24.93
CA MET A 1 5.00 -14.86 24.26
C MET A 1 5.30 -14.92 22.76
N GLU A 2 5.69 -16.09 22.26
CA GLU A 2 5.91 -16.32 20.82
C GLU A 2 4.59 -16.08 20.09
N LYS A 3 4.55 -15.06 19.23
CA LYS A 3 3.40 -14.85 18.35
C LYS A 3 3.51 -15.88 17.24
N GLU A 4 2.61 -16.85 17.19
CA GLU A 4 2.51 -17.80 16.09
C GLU A 4 2.29 -17.02 14.77
N ILE A 5 3.30 -17.00 13.90
CA ILE A 5 3.22 -16.31 12.61
C ILE A 5 2.62 -17.30 11.62
N ARG A 6 1.29 -17.25 11.43
CA ARG A 6 0.61 -18.00 10.37
C ARG A 6 0.61 -17.22 9.07
N GLN A 7 1.07 -17.86 8.00
CA GLN A 7 1.07 -17.28 6.66
C GLN A 7 -0.11 -17.84 5.86
N TYR A 8 -0.95 -16.95 5.35
CA TYR A 8 -2.08 -17.30 4.49
C TYR A 8 -1.91 -16.70 3.10
N ASN A 9 -2.59 -17.28 2.11
CA ASN A 9 -2.65 -16.71 0.77
C ASN A 9 -3.52 -15.44 0.79
N ASN A 10 -3.05 -14.37 0.14
CA ASN A 10 -3.79 -13.11 0.00
C ASN A 10 -5.22 -13.36 -0.55
N ALA A 11 -5.39 -14.29 -1.49
CA ALA A 11 -6.69 -14.61 -2.07
C ALA A 11 -7.71 -15.14 -1.05
N GLN A 12 -7.26 -15.69 0.08
CA GLN A 12 -8.12 -16.24 1.14
C GLN A 12 -8.30 -15.25 2.29
N LEU A 13 -7.25 -14.50 2.61
CA LEU A 13 -7.20 -13.64 3.80
C LEU A 13 -7.73 -12.22 3.52
N ILE A 14 -7.53 -11.69 2.32
CA ILE A 14 -8.02 -10.36 1.97
C ILE A 14 -9.55 -10.27 1.99
N PRO A 15 -10.34 -11.23 1.46
CA PRO A 15 -11.81 -11.19 1.57
C PRO A 15 -12.31 -11.00 3.01
N TYR A 16 -11.68 -11.67 3.99
CA TYR A 16 -12.00 -11.49 5.40
C TYR A 16 -11.69 -10.07 5.89
N PHE A 17 -10.59 -9.47 5.43
CA PHE A 17 -10.29 -8.07 5.74
C PHE A 17 -11.34 -7.12 5.17
N VAL A 18 -11.77 -7.35 3.94
CA VAL A 18 -12.82 -6.55 3.29
C VAL A 18 -14.12 -6.65 4.09
N GLU A 19 -14.50 -7.84 4.55
CA GLU A 19 -15.68 -8.04 5.39
C GLU A 19 -15.59 -7.25 6.70
N MET A 20 -14.46 -7.36 7.43
CA MET A 20 -14.22 -6.61 8.67
C MET A 20 -14.27 -5.10 8.43
N ILE A 21 -13.66 -4.62 7.33
CA ILE A 21 -13.68 -3.21 6.94
C ILE A 21 -15.11 -2.74 6.63
N ASN A 22 -15.91 -3.56 5.96
CA ASN A 22 -17.30 -3.23 5.62
C ASN A 22 -18.18 -3.12 6.87
N GLN A 23 -17.92 -3.96 7.88
CA GLN A 23 -18.52 -3.90 9.21
C GLN A 23 -18.06 -2.69 10.04
N GLY A 24 -17.12 -1.89 9.54
CA GLY A 24 -16.61 -0.68 10.20
C GLY A 24 -15.38 -0.91 11.07
N HIS A 25 -14.80 -2.11 11.06
CA HIS A 25 -13.56 -2.38 11.77
C HIS A 25 -12.33 -1.89 10.98
N THR A 26 -11.24 -1.66 11.71
CA THR A 26 -9.92 -1.44 11.11
C THR A 26 -9.09 -2.70 11.17
N VAL A 27 -8.42 -3.04 10.07
CA VAL A 27 -7.58 -4.23 9.99
C VAL A 27 -6.11 -3.84 9.98
N THR A 28 -5.32 -4.44 10.87
CA THR A 28 -3.87 -4.26 10.89
C THR A 28 -3.18 -5.55 10.49
N PHE A 29 -2.35 -5.50 9.45
CA PHE A 29 -1.60 -6.68 8.99
C PHE A 29 -0.18 -6.33 8.55
N LYS A 30 0.70 -7.34 8.56
CA LYS A 30 2.08 -7.21 8.06
C LYS A 30 2.07 -7.20 6.54
N LEU A 31 2.83 -6.27 5.97
CA LEU A 31 2.96 -6.17 4.52
C LEU A 31 3.87 -7.26 3.98
N LYS A 32 3.46 -7.81 2.83
CA LYS A 32 4.25 -8.78 2.07
C LYS A 32 4.54 -8.22 0.69
N GLY A 33 5.78 -8.35 0.25
CA GLY A 33 6.23 -7.95 -1.08
C GLY A 33 7.00 -6.63 -1.11
N PHE A 34 7.47 -6.30 -2.31
CA PHE A 34 8.43 -5.22 -2.56
C PHE A 34 7.84 -4.06 -3.38
N SER A 35 6.58 -4.15 -3.77
CA SER A 35 5.93 -3.20 -4.68
C SER A 35 5.76 -1.81 -4.08
N MET A 36 5.83 -1.68 -2.75
CA MET A 36 5.75 -0.42 -2.03
C MET A 36 7.10 0.08 -1.49
N ARG A 37 8.22 -0.55 -1.92
CA ARG A 37 9.57 -0.01 -1.63
C ARG A 37 9.76 1.36 -2.26
N PRO A 38 10.58 2.26 -1.69
CA PRO A 38 11.31 2.10 -0.43
C PRO A 38 10.47 2.45 0.82
N PHE A 39 9.16 2.74 0.69
CA PHE A 39 8.35 3.19 1.83
C PHE A 39 8.07 2.11 2.83
N LEU A 40 7.69 0.96 2.30
CA LEU A 40 7.21 -0.18 3.04
C LEU A 40 8.10 -1.36 2.67
N GLU A 41 8.67 -1.96 3.72
CA GLU A 41 9.59 -3.09 3.60
C GLU A 41 8.89 -4.38 4.00
N ASP A 42 9.14 -5.42 3.20
CA ASP A 42 8.57 -6.75 3.34
C ASP A 42 8.82 -7.32 4.74
N GLY A 43 7.77 -7.84 5.39
CA GLY A 43 7.86 -8.50 6.70
C GLY A 43 8.14 -7.58 7.90
N ARG A 44 8.57 -6.33 7.66
CA ARG A 44 8.89 -5.33 8.71
C ARG A 44 7.71 -4.42 9.01
N ASP A 45 7.12 -3.83 7.97
CA ASP A 45 6.15 -2.76 8.11
C ASP A 45 4.71 -3.31 8.13
N LYS A 46 3.80 -2.60 8.81
CA LYS A 46 2.38 -2.97 8.91
C LYS A 46 1.50 -1.87 8.35
N ALA A 47 0.42 -2.26 7.70
CA ALA A 47 -0.62 -1.33 7.27
C ALA A 47 -1.84 -1.44 8.17
N ILE A 48 -2.46 -0.30 8.46
CA ILE A 48 -3.79 -0.19 9.04
C ILE A 48 -4.74 0.20 7.92
N LEU A 49 -5.65 -0.70 7.57
CA LEU A 49 -6.73 -0.43 6.62
C LEU A 49 -8.03 -0.11 7.35
N GLY A 50 -8.84 0.73 6.74
CA GLY A 50 -10.20 1.00 7.18
C GLY A 50 -11.13 1.26 6.01
N LYS A 51 -12.38 1.55 6.35
CA LYS A 51 -13.43 1.85 5.38
C LYS A 51 -13.09 3.14 4.65
N HIS A 52 -13.23 3.10 3.33
CA HIS A 52 -13.09 4.30 2.51
C HIS A 52 -14.48 4.95 2.40
N THR A 53 -14.56 6.26 2.65
CA THR A 53 -15.76 7.07 2.36
C THR A 53 -15.55 7.92 1.12
N THR A 54 -14.33 8.41 0.94
CA THR A 54 -13.86 9.12 -0.25
C THR A 54 -12.41 8.74 -0.49
N VAL A 55 -12.03 8.63 -1.75
CA VAL A 55 -10.64 8.39 -2.17
C VAL A 55 -10.14 9.55 -2.99
N ARG A 56 -8.84 9.86 -2.89
CA ARG A 56 -8.20 10.91 -3.68
C ARG A 56 -6.85 10.46 -4.23
N CYS A 57 -6.39 11.16 -5.25
CA CYS A 57 -5.02 10.99 -5.74
C CYS A 57 -4.01 11.18 -4.60
N GLY A 58 -3.08 10.24 -4.49
CA GLY A 58 -2.05 10.18 -3.45
C GLY A 58 -2.39 9.25 -2.28
N ASP A 59 -3.64 8.79 -2.15
CA ASP A 59 -4.03 7.81 -1.13
C ASP A 59 -3.47 6.42 -1.45
N ALA A 60 -3.07 5.69 -0.41
CA ALA A 60 -2.74 4.28 -0.55
C ALA A 60 -4.00 3.45 -0.26
N VAL A 61 -4.39 2.60 -1.22
CA VAL A 61 -5.63 1.84 -1.17
C VAL A 61 -5.35 0.36 -1.43
N LEU A 62 -6.14 -0.48 -0.77
CA LEU A 62 -6.26 -1.89 -1.10
C LEU A 62 -7.31 -2.00 -2.19
N ALA A 63 -6.91 -2.46 -3.38
CA ALA A 63 -7.78 -2.64 -4.52
C ALA A 63 -7.68 -4.05 -5.09
N GLU A 64 -8.78 -4.51 -5.68
CA GLU A 64 -8.84 -5.75 -6.43
C GLU A 64 -8.69 -5.45 -7.93
N ILE A 65 -7.54 -5.76 -8.52
CA ILE A 65 -7.24 -5.42 -9.94
C ILE A 65 -7.68 -6.52 -10.92
N SER A 66 -7.88 -7.72 -10.41
CA SER A 66 -8.44 -8.86 -11.12
C SER A 66 -9.01 -9.83 -10.09
N PRO A 67 -9.87 -10.79 -10.46
CA PRO A 67 -10.53 -11.67 -9.48
C PRO A 67 -9.54 -12.31 -8.51
N LYS A 68 -9.76 -12.09 -7.20
CA LYS A 68 -8.91 -12.57 -6.08
C LYS A 68 -7.46 -12.06 -6.10
N THR A 69 -7.17 -11.03 -6.90
CA THR A 69 -5.86 -10.42 -7.03
C THR A 69 -5.88 -9.03 -6.42
N TYR A 70 -5.26 -8.91 -5.26
CA TYR A 70 -5.29 -7.71 -4.46
C TYR A 70 -3.93 -7.03 -4.41
N VAL A 71 -3.95 -5.71 -4.56
CA VAL A 71 -2.75 -4.87 -4.48
C VAL A 71 -2.97 -3.73 -3.50
N LEU A 72 -1.91 -3.38 -2.76
CA LEU A 72 -1.90 -2.21 -1.90
C LEU A 72 -1.03 -1.15 -2.55
N HIS A 73 -1.64 -0.24 -3.31
CA HIS A 73 -0.91 0.73 -4.13
C HIS A 73 -1.48 2.13 -3.97
N ARG A 74 -0.76 3.10 -4.52
CA ARG A 74 -1.15 4.50 -4.45
C ARG A 74 -1.98 4.89 -5.66
N ILE A 75 -3.07 5.61 -5.42
CA ILE A 75 -3.84 6.23 -6.49
C ILE A 75 -3.01 7.35 -7.12
N VAL A 76 -2.71 7.24 -8.40
CA VAL A 76 -1.98 8.28 -9.15
C VAL A 76 -2.89 9.12 -10.03
N ASN A 77 -4.01 8.57 -10.45
CA ASN A 77 -5.02 9.27 -11.23
C ASN A 77 -6.42 8.70 -10.95
N ILE A 78 -7.43 9.55 -11.01
CA ILE A 78 -8.85 9.17 -10.99
C ILE A 78 -9.49 9.92 -12.15
N ASP A 79 -10.08 9.17 -13.09
CA ASP A 79 -10.79 9.67 -14.25
C ASP A 79 -12.19 9.06 -14.31
N GLY A 80 -13.17 9.79 -13.78
CA GLY A 80 -14.52 9.27 -13.55
C GLY A 80 -14.49 8.06 -12.60
N ASP A 81 -14.92 6.90 -13.10
CA ASP A 81 -14.87 5.63 -12.37
C ASP A 81 -13.53 4.89 -12.52
N LYS A 82 -12.69 5.30 -13.48
CA LYS A 82 -11.41 4.65 -13.74
C LYS A 82 -10.35 5.16 -12.76
N VAL A 83 -9.72 4.25 -12.05
CA VAL A 83 -8.66 4.54 -11.07
C VAL A 83 -7.36 3.93 -11.56
N THR A 84 -6.32 4.76 -11.63
CA THR A 84 -4.96 4.29 -11.93
C THR A 84 -4.18 4.17 -10.62
N LEU A 85 -3.67 2.97 -10.38
CA LEU A 85 -2.86 2.63 -9.23
C LEU A 85 -1.39 2.48 -9.63
N ARG A 86 -0.50 2.76 -8.69
CA ARG A 86 0.93 2.53 -8.86
C ARG A 86 1.56 2.14 -7.53
N GLY A 87 2.24 0.99 -7.52
CA GLY A 87 3.11 0.63 -6.40
C GLY A 87 4.31 1.57 -6.33
N ASP A 88 4.71 1.99 -5.12
CA ASP A 88 5.80 2.96 -4.92
C ASP A 88 7.21 2.46 -5.33
N GLY A 89 7.36 1.15 -5.52
CA GLY A 89 8.59 0.46 -5.92
C GLY A 89 8.59 -0.07 -7.35
N ASN A 90 7.47 0.12 -8.05
CA ASN A 90 7.27 -0.29 -9.43
C ASN A 90 7.12 0.93 -10.35
N LEU A 91 7.48 0.76 -11.63
CA LEU A 91 7.24 1.77 -12.67
C LEU A 91 5.91 1.55 -13.40
N GLY A 92 5.42 0.31 -13.41
CA GLY A 92 4.14 -0.06 -13.99
C GLY A 92 2.97 0.52 -13.21
N THR A 93 1.85 0.67 -13.91
CA THR A 93 0.55 1.05 -13.35
C THR A 93 -0.40 -0.12 -13.41
N GLU A 94 -1.30 -0.21 -12.45
CA GLU A 94 -2.49 -1.04 -12.54
C GLU A 94 -3.72 -0.16 -12.70
N GLU A 95 -4.78 -0.72 -13.26
CA GLU A 95 -6.06 -0.03 -13.45
C GLU A 95 -7.14 -0.82 -12.73
N CYS A 96 -8.06 -0.11 -12.07
CA CYS A 96 -9.26 -0.68 -11.45
C CYS A 96 -10.38 0.36 -11.48
N THR A 97 -11.59 -0.03 -11.06
CA THR A 97 -12.70 0.90 -10.85
C THR A 97 -12.73 1.44 -9.42
N LEU A 98 -13.56 2.45 -9.13
CA LEU A 98 -13.80 2.87 -7.73
C LEU A 98 -14.45 1.76 -6.91
N ALA A 99 -15.32 0.95 -7.52
CA ALA A 99 -15.99 -0.18 -6.86
C ALA A 99 -15.02 -1.31 -6.45
N ASP A 100 -13.88 -1.41 -7.14
CA ASP A 100 -12.83 -2.39 -6.85
C ASP A 100 -11.94 -2.00 -5.67
N ILE A 101 -12.07 -0.76 -5.18
CA ILE A 101 -11.38 -0.31 -3.97
C ILE A 101 -12.05 -0.97 -2.77
N ARG A 102 -11.28 -1.80 -2.06
CA ARG A 102 -11.77 -2.56 -0.91
C ARG A 102 -11.43 -1.92 0.44
N GLY A 103 -10.50 -0.98 0.48
CA GLY A 103 -10.14 -0.27 1.70
C GLY A 103 -9.09 0.81 1.47
N ILE A 104 -8.98 1.75 2.43
CA ILE A 104 -7.96 2.80 2.43
C ILE A 104 -6.95 2.57 3.55
N ALA A 105 -5.68 2.80 3.28
CA ALA A 105 -4.65 2.80 4.31
C ALA A 105 -4.73 4.08 5.14
N LEU A 106 -5.07 3.91 6.42
CA LEU A 106 -5.19 5.00 7.39
C LEU A 106 -3.82 5.37 7.97
N ALA A 107 -2.97 4.38 8.20
CA ALA A 107 -1.64 4.57 8.75
C ALA A 107 -0.73 3.37 8.49
N PHE A 108 0.57 3.59 8.67
CA PHE A 108 1.58 2.55 8.60
C PHE A 108 2.45 2.54 9.85
N TYR A 109 2.72 1.35 10.40
CA TYR A 109 3.81 1.17 11.35
C TYR A 109 5.08 0.86 10.57
N ARG A 110 6.10 1.71 10.72
CA ARG A 110 7.32 1.65 9.92
C ARG A 110 8.55 1.47 10.81
N LYS A 111 9.53 0.71 10.31
CA LYS A 111 10.86 0.53 10.94
C LYS A 111 10.79 0.04 12.39
N GLY A 112 9.81 -0.81 12.70
CA GLY A 112 9.61 -1.31 14.07
C GLY A 112 9.09 -0.28 15.08
N SER A 113 8.73 0.94 14.64
CA SER A 113 8.14 1.94 15.52
C SER A 113 6.74 1.51 16.01
N SER A 114 6.45 1.81 17.28
CA SER A 114 5.12 1.67 17.89
C SER A 114 4.19 2.83 17.56
N THR A 115 4.68 3.90 16.94
CA THR A 115 3.86 5.05 16.53
C THR A 115 3.39 4.89 15.09
N PRO A 116 2.07 4.96 14.82
CA PRO A 116 1.55 4.90 13.46
C PRO A 116 1.85 6.20 12.70
N ASP A 117 2.35 6.08 11.47
CA ASP A 117 2.52 7.18 10.51
C ASP A 117 1.22 7.32 9.70
N TYR A 118 0.40 8.30 10.06
CA TYR A 118 -0.92 8.50 9.46
C TYR A 118 -0.83 9.05 8.04
N THR A 119 -1.61 8.47 7.13
CA THR A 119 -1.66 8.89 5.72
C THR A 119 -2.31 10.26 5.53
N THR A 120 -3.09 10.72 6.51
CA THR A 120 -3.67 12.07 6.57
C THR A 120 -2.66 13.15 6.95
N GLY A 121 -1.50 12.76 7.50
CA GLY A 121 -0.47 13.68 7.94
C GLY A 121 0.13 14.50 6.78
N ARG A 122 0.42 15.79 7.03
CA ARG A 122 1.06 16.67 6.04
C ARG A 122 2.37 16.10 5.49
N LYS A 123 3.16 15.44 6.36
CA LYS A 123 4.40 14.75 5.99
C LYS A 123 4.14 13.71 4.90
N TRP A 124 3.17 12.83 5.11
CA TRP A 124 2.80 11.80 4.14
C TRP A 124 2.30 12.38 2.83
N ARG A 125 1.43 13.41 2.88
CA ARG A 125 0.86 14.03 1.67
C ARG A 125 1.93 14.76 0.82
N ILE A 126 2.79 15.55 1.46
CA ILE A 126 3.89 16.26 0.79
C ILE A 126 4.85 15.24 0.19
N TYR A 127 5.23 14.24 0.99
CA TYR A 127 6.13 13.19 0.54
C TYR A 127 5.55 12.43 -0.65
N SER A 128 4.27 12.02 -0.55
CA SER A 128 3.53 11.33 -1.60
C SER A 128 3.53 12.15 -2.90
N ALA A 129 3.22 13.44 -2.82
CA ALA A 129 3.21 14.33 -3.99
C ALA A 129 4.60 14.52 -4.63
N ILE A 130 5.66 14.56 -3.82
CA ILE A 130 7.05 14.62 -4.32
C ILE A 130 7.39 13.30 -5.02
N TRP A 131 7.11 12.16 -4.38
CA TRP A 131 7.43 10.84 -4.89
C TRP A 131 6.70 10.48 -6.20
N THR A 132 5.44 10.91 -6.34
CA THR A 132 4.66 10.69 -7.57
C THR A 132 5.11 11.61 -8.71
N ARG A 133 5.69 12.77 -8.44
CA ARG A 133 6.22 13.69 -9.46
C ARG A 133 7.63 13.34 -9.94
N LEU A 134 8.46 12.74 -9.09
CA LEU A 134 9.85 12.41 -9.40
C LEU A 134 10.03 11.11 -10.23
N LEU A 135 9.06 10.72 -11.07
CA LEU A 135 9.10 9.46 -11.83
C LEU A 135 10.40 9.17 -12.61
N PRO A 136 11.00 10.12 -13.35
CA PRO A 136 12.25 9.84 -14.06
C PRO A 136 13.42 9.59 -13.12
N ILE A 137 13.51 10.33 -12.01
CA ILE A 137 14.56 10.20 -10.99
C ILE A 137 14.36 8.92 -10.16
N ARG A 138 13.11 8.57 -9.90
CA ARG A 138 12.70 7.38 -9.16
C ARG A 138 13.25 6.10 -9.79
N ARG A 139 13.37 6.02 -11.12
CA ARG A 139 14.01 4.87 -11.79
C ARG A 139 15.44 4.64 -11.30
N TYR A 140 16.23 5.70 -11.17
CA TYR A 140 17.62 5.62 -10.70
C TYR A 140 17.69 5.37 -9.19
N LEU A 141 16.85 6.05 -8.39
CA LEU A 141 16.76 5.82 -6.95
C LEU A 141 16.41 4.37 -6.62
N LEU A 142 15.42 3.80 -7.32
CA LEU A 142 15.02 2.40 -7.14
C LEU A 142 16.14 1.44 -7.59
N TYR A 143 16.87 1.76 -8.67
CA TYR A 143 18.01 0.96 -9.10
C TYR A 143 19.12 0.93 -8.04
N ILE A 144 19.50 2.09 -7.50
CA ILE A 144 20.50 2.20 -6.44
C ILE A 144 20.03 1.47 -5.17
N TYR A 145 18.79 1.70 -4.73
CA TYR A 145 18.21 1.05 -3.55
C TYR A 145 18.21 -0.48 -3.69
N ARG A 146 17.81 -1.00 -4.85
CA ARG A 146 17.84 -2.44 -5.13
C ARG A 146 19.25 -2.99 -5.14
N LYS A 147 20.24 -2.23 -5.62
CA LYS A 147 21.65 -2.65 -5.64
C LYS A 147 22.25 -2.71 -4.23
N ILE A 148 21.98 -1.71 -3.40
CA ILE A 148 22.43 -1.66 -2.00
C ILE A 148 21.75 -2.78 -1.18
N ASN A 149 20.43 -2.92 -1.25
CA ASN A 149 19.72 -3.96 -0.50
C ASN A 149 19.95 -5.40 -1.03
N ARG A 150 20.53 -5.56 -2.23
CA ARG A 150 20.99 -6.87 -2.72
C ARG A 150 22.33 -7.27 -2.12
N LEU A 151 23.12 -6.31 -1.61
CA LEU A 151 24.40 -6.55 -0.94
C LEU A 151 24.24 -6.90 0.55
N GLU A 152 23.09 -6.59 1.15
CA GLU A 152 22.77 -6.91 2.55
C GLU A 152 21.98 -8.24 2.72
N ARG A 153 21.86 -9.04 1.66
CA ARG A 153 21.17 -10.35 1.67
C ARG A 153 22.14 -11.51 1.58
#